data_AF-A0A925KL89-F1
#
_entry.id   AF-A0A925KL89-F1
#
_cell.length_a   1.000
_cell.length_b   1.000
_cell.length_c   1.000
_cell.angle_alpha   90.00
_cell.angle_beta   90.00
_cell.angle_gamma   90.00
#
_symmetry.space_group_name_H-M   'P 1'
#
loop_
_entity.id
_entity.type
_entity.pdbx_description
1 polymer ?
#
loop_
_entity_poly.entity_id
_entity_poly.type
_entity_poly.pdbx_seq_one_letter_code
_entity_poly.pdbx_strand_id
1 'polypeptide(L)' 'MAAKDVKFHDAARTKIISGVNILADAVKVTLGPKGRNVVIDRSFGAPTITKDGVSV' A
#
# COMPACT_ATOMS: atom_id res chain seq x y z
N MET A 1 0.19 26.98 16.15
CA MET A 1 -0.36 25.91 15.29
C MET A 1 0.47 25.83 14.02
N ALA A 2 0.74 24.62 13.52
CA ALA A 2 1.42 24.46 12.22
C ALA A 2 0.49 24.87 11.06
N ALA A 3 1.05 25.49 10.02
CA ALA A 3 0.31 25.85 8.81
C ALA A 3 -0.24 24.61 8.09
N LYS A 4 -1.36 24.79 7.36
CA LYS A 4 -2.02 23.71 6.61
C LYS A 4 -1.72 23.85 5.12
N ASP A 5 -1.43 22.73 4.46
CA ASP A 5 -1.33 22.63 3.01
C ASP A 5 -2.68 22.18 2.46
N VAL A 6 -3.31 23.04 1.64
CA VAL A 6 -4.64 22.79 1.06
C VAL A 6 -4.52 22.70 -0.45
N LYS A 7 -4.91 21.55 -1.02
CA LYS A 7 -4.91 21.27 -2.46
C LYS A 7 -6.33 21.08 -2.97
N PHE A 8 -6.57 21.49 -4.20
CA PHE A 8 -7.90 21.43 -4.82
C PHE A 8 -7.89 20.69 -6.16
N HIS A 9 -9.09 20.32 -6.62
CA HIS A 9 -9.36 19.77 -7.96
C HIS A 9 -8.44 18.59 -8.31
N ASP A 10 -7.89 18.57 -9.52
CA ASP A 10 -7.08 17.46 -10.04
C ASP A 10 -5.80 17.23 -9.24
N ALA A 11 -5.13 18.29 -8.80
CA ALA A 11 -3.90 18.16 -8.01
C ALA A 11 -4.13 17.39 -6.70
N ALA A 12 -5.32 17.51 -6.08
CA ALA A 12 -5.70 16.71 -4.93
C ALA A 12 -6.04 15.27 -5.34
N ARG A 13 -6.85 15.08 -6.39
CA ARG A 13 -7.28 13.75 -6.87
C ARG A 13 -6.12 12.87 -7.33
N THR A 14 -5.18 13.42 -8.10
CA THR A 14 -4.01 12.67 -8.59
C THR A 14 -3.17 12.13 -7.43
N LYS A 15 -2.99 12.90 -6.36
CA LYS A 15 -2.26 12.43 -5.17
C LYS A 15 -3.00 11.31 -4.46
N ILE A 16 -4.33 11.41 -4.35
CA ILE A 16 -5.16 10.35 -3.74
C ILE A 16 -5.05 9.07 -4.57
N ILE A 17 -5.24 9.16 -5.90
CA ILE A 17 -5.16 8.00 -6.80
C ILE A 17 -3.79 7.34 -6.73
N SER A 18 -2.71 8.12 -6.64
CA SER A 18 -1.36 7.55 -6.46
C SER A 18 -1.27 6.69 -5.19
N GLY A 19 -1.83 7.14 -4.07
CA GLY A 19 -1.84 6.36 -2.83
C GLY A 19 -2.72 5.11 -2.91
N VAL A 20 -3.89 5.24 -3.56
CA VAL A 20 -4.81 4.11 -3.79
C VAL A 20 -4.14 3.04 -4.66
N ASN A 21 -3.43 3.43 -5.71
CA ASN A 21 -2.74 2.50 -6.58
C ASN A 21 -1.63 1.76 -5.83
N ILE A 22 -0.85 2.44 -5.00
CA ILE A 22 0.19 1.80 -4.17
C ILE A 22 -0.42 0.69 -3.29
N LEU A 23 -1.53 1.00 -2.59
CA LEU A 23 -2.22 0.04 -1.75
C LEU A 23 -2.80 -1.13 -2.56
N ALA A 24 -3.54 -0.82 -3.63
CA ALA A 24 -4.22 -1.83 -4.44
C ALA A 24 -3.22 -2.75 -5.15
N ASP A 25 -2.12 -2.20 -5.68
CA ASP A 25 -1.09 -2.97 -6.38
C ASP A 25 -0.35 -3.92 -5.43
N ALA A 26 -0.10 -3.50 -4.19
CA ALA A 26 0.51 -4.35 -3.17
C ALA A 26 -0.42 -5.49 -2.72
N VAL A 27 -1.71 -5.22 -2.51
CA VAL A 27 -2.65 -6.22 -1.98
C VAL A 27 -3.12 -7.18 -3.07
N LYS A 28 -3.42 -6.70 -4.29
CA LYS A 28 -4.06 -7.50 -5.34
C LYS A 28 -3.26 -8.73 -5.77
N VAL A 29 -1.93 -8.72 -5.62
CA VAL A 29 -1.08 -9.85 -5.98
C VAL A 29 -1.30 -11.07 -5.09
N THR A 30 -1.91 -10.88 -3.91
CA THR A 30 -2.22 -11.96 -2.96
C THR A 30 -3.57 -12.63 -3.23
N LEU A 31 -4.37 -12.11 -4.17
CA LEU A 31 -5.75 -12.56 -4.39
C LEU A 31 -5.83 -13.96 -5.01
N GLY A 32 -6.73 -14.77 -4.45
CA GLY A 32 -7.12 -16.06 -4.98
C GLY A 32 -6.13 -17.20 -4.66
N PRO A 33 -6.45 -18.44 -5.07
CA PRO A 33 -5.67 -19.62 -4.71
C PRO A 33 -4.26 -19.63 -5.33
N LYS A 34 -4.01 -18.81 -6.37
CA LYS A 34 -2.70 -18.61 -7.01
C LYS A 34 -2.03 -17.28 -6.62
N GLY A 35 -2.45 -16.68 -5.50
CA GLY A 35 -1.82 -15.49 -4.94
C GLY A 35 -0.31 -15.66 -4.75
N ARG A 36 0.43 -14.58 -5.02
CA ARG A 36 1.89 -14.49 -4.89
C ARG A 36 2.27 -14.02 -3.48
N ASN A 37 3.52 -14.31 -3.12
CA ASN A 37 4.07 -13.86 -1.84
C ASN A 37 4.40 -12.37 -1.90
N VAL A 38 4.11 -11.68 -0.80
CA VAL A 38 4.59 -10.34 -0.49
C VAL A 38 5.56 -10.45 0.67
N VAL A 39 6.67 -9.71 0.60
CA VAL A 39 7.72 -9.68 1.61
C VAL A 39 7.63 -8.38 2.38
N ILE A 40 7.43 -8.47 3.69
CA ILE A 40 7.30 -7.33 4.60
C ILE A 40 8.55 -7.31 5.49
N ASP A 41 9.25 -6.18 5.46
CA ASP A 41 10.45 -5.97 6.27
C ASP A 41 10.13 -6.02 7.78
N ARG A 42 11.13 -6.40 8.57
CA ARG A 42 11.04 -6.40 10.04
C ARG A 42 12.25 -5.67 10.60
N SER A 43 12.03 -4.87 11.64
CA SER A 43 13.11 -4.14 12.31
C SER A 43 14.23 -5.04 12.85
N PHE A 44 13.92 -6.31 13.16
CA PHE A 44 14.91 -7.32 13.56
C PHE A 44 14.54 -8.71 13.03
N GLY A 45 15.56 -9.50 12.68
CA GLY A 45 15.39 -10.88 12.22
C GLY A 45 15.06 -11.01 10.73
N ALA A 46 14.49 -12.15 10.35
CA ALA A 46 14.12 -12.42 8.96
C ALA A 46 12.80 -11.72 8.57
N PRO A 47 12.62 -11.33 7.30
CA PRO A 47 11.41 -10.67 6.82
C PRO A 47 10.19 -11.61 6.87
N THR A 48 8.99 -11.02 6.96
CA THR A 48 7.73 -11.78 6.86
C THR A 48 7.41 -12.06 5.41
N ILE A 49 7.17 -13.32 5.05
CA ILE A 49 6.67 -13.69 3.73
C ILE A 49 5.22 -14.12 3.89
N THR A 50 4.28 -13.43 3.23
CA THR A 50 2.84 -13.69 3.37
C THR A 50 2.10 -13.70 2.04
N LYS A 51 0.96 -14.42 2.00
CA LYS A 51 -0.06 -14.36 0.94
C LYS A 51 -1.40 -13.84 1.47
N ASP A 52 -1.43 -13.36 2.71
CA ASP A 52 -2.62 -12.77 3.30
C ASP A 52 -2.70 -11.29 2.94
N GLY A 53 -3.71 -10.91 2.16
CA GLY A 53 -3.93 -9.53 1.75
C GLY A 53 -4.37 -8.60 2.87
N VAL A 54 -4.77 -9.11 4.05
CA VAL A 54 -5.07 -8.29 5.24
C VAL A 54 -3.78 -7.88 5.96
N SER A 55 -2.75 -8.72 5.91
CA SER A 55 -1.44 -8.46 6.50
C SER A 55 -0.54 -7.57 5.63
N VAL A 56 -0.83 -7.45 4.34
CA VAL A 56 -0.11 -6.62 3.36
C VAL A 56 -0.65 -5.21 3.36
#